data_AF-A0A1R3GNX9-F1
#
_entry.id   AF-A0A1R3GNX9-F1
#
_cell.length_a   1.000
_cell.length_b   1.000
_cell.length_c   1.000
_cell.angle_alpha   90.00
_cell.angle_beta   90.00
_cell.angle_gamma   90.00
#
_symmetry.space_group_name_H-M   'P 1'
#
loop_
_entity.id
_entity.type
_entity.pdbx_description
1 polymer ?
#
loop_
_entity_poly.entity_id
_entity_poly.type
_entity_poly.pdbx_seq_one_letter_code
_entity_poly.pdbx_strand_id
1 'polypeptide(L)'
;MLWRTDRVRVDHVGSSEQEIHAVIKVSPFTNEFLFSAIYASPRSRDRDILWENLRTVSDNNNLPWIAAGDFNEVLRAEDKKCGNPVSATRLRKFHSCLFDCSLDELAVSGPKFTWSNRRNLANLIQERIDLAFANLD
;
A
#
# COMPACT_ATOMS: atom_id res chain seq x y z
N MET A 1 -12.03 9.74 -14.84
CA MET A 1 -12.91 9.04 -13.88
C MET A 1 -13.84 10.11 -13.30
N LEU A 2 -15.17 9.97 -13.42
CA LEU A 2 -16.12 10.99 -12.94
C LEU A 2 -16.76 10.51 -11.64
N TRP A 3 -16.32 11.08 -10.52
CA TRP A 3 -16.92 10.85 -9.21
C TRP A 3 -18.24 11.61 -9.09
N ARG A 4 -19.14 11.14 -8.22
CA ARG A 4 -20.32 11.92 -7.82
C ARG A 4 -19.86 13.04 -6.89
N THR A 5 -19.62 14.23 -7.45
CA THR A 5 -19.03 15.37 -6.76
C THR A 5 -19.89 15.91 -5.62
N ASP A 6 -21.19 15.62 -5.63
CA ASP A 6 -22.12 15.87 -4.52
C ASP A 6 -21.87 14.96 -3.30
N ARG A 7 -21.19 13.83 -3.50
CA ARG A 7 -20.94 12.81 -2.47
C ARG A 7 -19.48 12.70 -2.08
N VAL A 8 -18.56 12.81 -3.03
CA VAL A 8 -17.13 12.65 -2.80
C VAL A 8 -16.36 13.73 -3.54
N ARG A 9 -15.59 14.51 -2.81
CA ARG A 9 -14.56 15.39 -3.35
C ARG A 9 -13.22 14.66 -3.29
N VAL A 10 -12.47 14.72 -4.39
CA VAL A 10 -11.16 14.10 -4.54
C VAL A 10 -10.21 15.18 -5.05
N ASP A 11 -9.30 15.61 -4.19
CA ASP A 11 -8.32 16.65 -4.50
C ASP A 11 -6.94 16.01 -4.66
N HIS A 12 -6.39 16.04 -5.88
CA HIS A 12 -5.08 15.46 -6.15
C HIS A 12 -3.96 16.26 -5.46
N VAL A 13 -3.09 15.56 -4.73
CA VAL A 13 -1.94 16.15 -4.01
C VAL A 13 -0.66 15.98 -4.84
N GLY A 14 -0.44 14.78 -5.37
CA GLY A 14 0.79 14.45 -6.09
C GLY A 14 0.78 13.01 -6.58
N SER A 15 1.68 12.69 -7.50
CA SER A 15 1.81 11.35 -8.05
C SER A 15 3.22 11.08 -8.53
N SER A 16 3.62 9.81 -8.49
CA SER A 16 4.82 9.29 -9.13
C SER A 16 4.47 8.06 -10.00
N GLU A 17 5.48 7.33 -10.47
CA GLU A 17 5.27 6.04 -11.15
C GLU A 17 4.72 4.95 -10.21
N GLN A 18 4.87 5.10 -8.89
CA GLN A 18 4.55 4.06 -7.90
C GLN A 18 3.37 4.42 -6.99
N GLU A 19 2.95 5.70 -6.94
CA GLU A 19 1.86 6.12 -6.07
C GLU A 19 1.11 7.36 -6.57
N ILE A 20 -0.15 7.47 -6.16
CA ILE A 20 -0.98 8.67 -6.32
C ILE A 20 -1.56 9.05 -4.96
N HIS A 21 -1.39 10.31 -4.57
CA HIS A 21 -1.91 10.89 -3.34
C HIS A 21 -3.09 11.81 -3.64
N ALA A 22 -4.17 11.66 -2.88
CA ALA A 22 -5.33 12.54 -2.96
C ALA A 22 -5.97 12.75 -1.59
N VAL A 23 -6.42 13.97 -1.31
CA VAL A 23 -7.28 14.25 -0.15
C VAL A 23 -8.72 13.92 -0.53
N ILE A 24 -9.37 13.11 0.30
CA ILE A 24 -10.73 12.64 0.08
C ILE A 24 -11.65 13.22 1.14
N LYS A 25 -12.74 13.82 0.69
CA LYS A 25 -13.83 14.28 1.56
C LYS A 25 -15.15 13.66 1.13
N VAL A 26 -15.82 13.00 2.08
CA VAL A 26 -17.07 12.28 1.83
C VAL A 26 -18.23 13.02 2.50
N SER A 27 -19.21 13.46 1.72
CA SER A 27 -20.43 14.09 2.22
C SER A 27 -21.34 13.07 2.92
N PRO A 28 -22.00 13.41 4.04
CA PRO A 28 -22.06 14.74 4.68
C PRO A 28 -20.97 14.98 5.74
N PHE A 29 -19.97 14.11 5.83
CA PHE A 29 -18.93 14.22 6.86
C PHE A 29 -18.04 15.44 6.63
N THR A 30 -17.62 16.06 7.73
CA THR A 30 -16.74 17.23 7.71
C THR A 30 -15.29 16.86 7.53
N ASN A 31 -14.90 15.69 8.04
CA ASN A 31 -13.53 15.21 8.07
C ASN A 31 -13.08 14.78 6.67
N GLU A 32 -11.81 15.01 6.41
CA GLU A 32 -11.11 14.54 5.22
C GLU A 32 -9.96 13.64 5.65
N PHE A 33 -9.53 12.79 4.72
CA PHE A 33 -8.43 11.87 4.94
C PHE A 33 -7.54 11.84 3.70
N LEU A 34 -6.26 11.56 3.89
CA LEU A 34 -5.35 11.31 2.80
C LEU A 34 -5.56 9.88 2.29
N PHE A 35 -5.60 9.71 0.97
CA PHE A 35 -5.59 8.42 0.32
C PHE A 35 -4.38 8.30 -0.61
N SER A 36 -3.59 7.25 -0.42
CA SER A 36 -2.51 6.86 -1.31
C SER A 36 -2.88 5.57 -2.06
N ALA A 37 -3.07 5.68 -3.37
CA ALA A 37 -3.18 4.52 -4.24
C ALA A 37 -1.78 4.05 -4.63
N ILE A 38 -1.42 2.82 -4.26
CA ILE A 38 -0.07 2.27 -4.45
C ILE A 38 -0.03 1.26 -5.61
N TYR A 39 0.97 1.41 -6.46
CA TYR A 39 1.39 0.41 -7.43
C TYR A 39 2.92 0.35 -7.43
N ALA A 40 3.48 -0.34 -6.44
CA ALA A 40 4.92 -0.38 -6.22
C ALA A 40 5.63 -1.18 -7.31
N SER A 41 6.89 -0.84 -7.58
CA SER A 41 7.70 -1.50 -8.59
C SER A 41 7.91 -2.98 -8.26
N PRO A 42 7.85 -3.88 -9.26
CA PRO A 42 8.23 -5.27 -9.09
C PRO A 42 9.73 -5.43 -8.81
N ARG A 43 10.54 -4.40 -9.07
CA ARG A 43 11.97 -4.36 -8.78
C ARG A 43 12.21 -3.82 -7.38
N SER A 44 12.77 -4.64 -6.50
CA SER A 44 12.95 -4.29 -5.09
C SER A 44 13.81 -3.05 -4.84
N ARG A 45 14.74 -2.72 -5.75
CA ARG A 45 15.58 -1.52 -5.63
C ARG A 45 14.79 -0.24 -5.89
N ASP A 46 13.86 -0.28 -6.83
CA ASP A 46 13.10 0.90 -7.22
C ASP A 46 12.00 1.22 -6.18
N ARG A 47 11.56 0.20 -5.42
CA ARG A 47 10.64 0.40 -4.27
C ARG A 47 11.24 1.22 -3.14
N ASP A 48 12.56 1.29 -3.02
CA ASP A 48 13.18 2.15 -2.00
C ASP A 48 12.77 3.62 -2.18
N ILE A 49 12.53 4.05 -3.43
CA ILE A 49 12.02 5.40 -3.73
C ILE A 49 10.61 5.59 -3.18
N LEU A 50 9.72 4.61 -3.36
CA LEU A 50 8.36 4.64 -2.80
C LEU A 50 8.40 4.76 -1.27
N TRP A 51 9.26 4.00 -0.59
CA TRP A 51 9.36 4.07 0.87
C TRP A 51 9.75 5.46 1.38
N GLU A 52 10.73 6.11 0.72
CA GLU A 52 11.10 7.49 1.09
C GLU A 52 10.02 8.51 0.74
N ASN A 53 9.29 8.31 -0.36
CA ASN A 53 8.17 9.17 -0.72
C ASN A 53 7.04 9.07 0.32
N LEU A 54 6.71 7.86 0.79
CA LEU A 54 5.70 7.68 1.84
C LEU A 54 6.13 8.36 3.15
N ARG A 55 7.40 8.24 3.56
CA ARG A 55 7.93 8.97 4.71
C ARG A 55 7.82 10.48 4.54
N THR A 56 8.21 10.99 3.38
CA THR A 56 8.10 12.42 3.04
C THR A 56 6.65 12.88 3.11
N VAL A 57 5.72 12.08 2.61
CA VAL A 57 4.29 12.37 2.72
C VAL A 57 3.92 12.44 4.20
N SER A 58 4.19 11.40 4.99
CA SER A 58 3.91 11.34 6.43
C SER A 58 4.43 12.56 7.18
N ASP A 59 5.67 12.99 6.92
CA ASP A 59 6.28 14.15 7.61
C ASP A 59 5.60 15.49 7.28
N ASN A 60 4.93 15.58 6.13
CA ASN A 60 4.34 16.80 5.61
C ASN A 60 2.80 16.86 5.73
N ASN A 61 2.15 15.87 6.34
CA ASN A 61 0.70 15.92 6.57
C ASN A 61 0.28 15.25 7.88
N ASN A 62 -0.81 15.78 8.47
CA ASN A 62 -1.39 15.30 9.72
C ASN A 62 -2.87 14.94 9.51
N LEU A 63 -3.19 14.36 8.35
CA LEU A 63 -4.53 13.86 8.08
C LEU A 63 -4.55 12.36 8.38
N PRO A 64 -5.69 11.82 8.86
CA PRO A 64 -5.88 10.38 8.86
C PRO A 64 -5.57 9.83 7.48
N TRP A 65 -4.77 8.78 7.41
CA TRP A 65 -4.20 8.32 6.16
C TRP A 65 -4.58 6.88 5.88
N ILE A 66 -4.98 6.61 4.64
CA ILE A 66 -5.12 5.25 4.09
C ILE A 66 -4.15 5.09 2.92
N ALA A 67 -3.30 4.07 2.96
CA ALA A 67 -2.44 3.65 1.86
C ALA A 67 -2.82 2.24 1.41
N ALA A 68 -3.23 2.06 0.15
CA ALA A 68 -3.73 0.78 -0.33
C ALA A 68 -3.38 0.52 -1.79
N GLY A 69 -3.15 -0.74 -2.14
CA GLY A 69 -2.88 -1.17 -3.51
C GLY A 69 -1.92 -2.34 -3.57
N ASP A 70 -1.22 -2.46 -4.71
CA ASP A 70 -0.23 -3.51 -4.94
C ASP A 70 1.15 -3.01 -4.48
N PHE A 71 1.64 -3.56 -3.36
CA PHE A 71 2.93 -3.20 -2.80
C PHE A 71 4.10 -3.99 -3.41
N ASN A 72 3.85 -5.01 -4.25
CA ASN A 72 4.86 -5.92 -4.80
C ASN A 72 5.86 -6.44 -3.73
N GLU A 73 5.41 -6.51 -2.48
CA GLU A 73 6.16 -6.90 -1.30
C GLU A 73 5.21 -7.56 -0.32
N VAL A 74 5.67 -8.64 0.30
CA VAL A 74 4.88 -9.36 1.30
C VAL A 74 5.11 -8.76 2.68
N LEU A 75 4.08 -8.75 3.52
CA LEU A 75 4.20 -8.21 4.87
C LEU A 75 4.86 -9.20 5.83
N ARG A 76 4.65 -10.51 5.65
CA ARG A 76 5.20 -11.58 6.50
C ARG A 76 5.70 -12.75 5.65
N ALA A 77 6.55 -13.60 6.22
CA ALA A 77 7.03 -14.80 5.51
C ALA A 77 5.88 -15.74 5.13
N GLU A 78 4.85 -15.83 5.96
CA GLU A 78 3.65 -16.64 5.76
C GLU A 78 2.68 -16.09 4.69
N ASP A 79 2.91 -14.87 4.22
CA ASP A 79 2.20 -14.25 3.11
C ASP A 79 2.78 -14.68 1.76
N LYS A 80 3.81 -15.54 1.76
CA LYS A 80 4.35 -16.21 0.58
C LYS A 80 4.22 -17.72 0.72
N LYS A 81 3.81 -18.38 -0.36
CA LYS A 81 3.79 -19.83 -0.48
C LYS A 81 4.71 -20.29 -1.60
N CYS A 82 5.61 -21.23 -1.28
CA CYS A 82 6.59 -21.83 -2.18
C CYS A 82 7.60 -20.82 -2.78
N GLY A 83 8.54 -21.32 -3.59
CA GLY A 83 9.64 -20.53 -4.15
C GLY A 83 10.72 -20.20 -3.13
N ASN A 84 11.54 -19.19 -3.43
CA ASN A 84 12.62 -18.77 -2.55
C ASN A 84 12.08 -18.10 -1.27
N PRO A 85 12.76 -18.25 -0.13
CA PRO A 85 12.41 -17.51 1.09
C PRO A 85 12.36 -16.00 0.86
N VAL A 86 11.49 -15.32 1.60
CA VAL A 86 11.42 -13.86 1.60
C VAL A 86 12.70 -13.30 2.23
N SER A 87 13.26 -12.25 1.62
CA SER A 87 14.44 -11.60 2.17
C SER A 87 14.12 -10.83 3.46
N ALA A 88 14.81 -11.15 4.55
CA ALA A 88 14.68 -10.44 5.82
C ALA A 88 14.99 -8.93 5.69
N THR A 89 15.95 -8.57 4.84
CA THR A 89 16.28 -7.17 4.56
C THR A 89 15.12 -6.43 3.91
N ARG A 90 14.42 -7.07 2.96
CA ARG A 90 13.26 -6.48 2.28
C ARG A 90 12.09 -6.28 3.25
N LEU A 91 11.79 -7.30 4.06
CA LEU A 91 10.77 -7.20 5.11
C LEU A 91 11.07 -6.06 6.09
N ARG A 92 12.30 -5.97 6.58
CA ARG A 92 12.72 -4.92 7.52
C ARG A 92 12.56 -3.52 6.94
N LYS A 93 12.91 -3.31 5.66
CA LYS A 93 12.73 -2.02 5.00
C LYS A 93 11.25 -1.63 4.90
N PHE A 94 10.40 -2.56 4.50
CA PHE A 94 8.98 -2.31 4.40
C PHE A 94 8.35 -2.03 5.77
N HIS A 95 8.69 -2.83 6.78
CA HIS A 95 8.22 -2.61 8.16
C HIS A 95 8.72 -1.28 8.73
N SER A 96 9.97 -0.90 8.48
CA SER A 96 10.50 0.40 8.90
C SER A 96 9.73 1.54 8.26
N CYS A 97 9.44 1.47 6.96
CA CYS A 97 8.62 2.49 6.29
C CYS A 97 7.24 2.62 6.93
N LEU A 98 6.55 1.49 7.16
CA LEU A 98 5.22 1.50 7.77
C LEU A 98 5.27 2.06 9.20
N PHE A 99 6.26 1.65 9.99
CA PHE A 99 6.47 2.15 11.35
C PHE A 99 6.73 3.65 11.39
N ASP A 100 7.62 4.15 10.52
CA ASP A 100 7.94 5.58 10.45
C ASP A 100 6.73 6.43 10.00
N CYS A 101 5.80 5.82 9.26
CA CYS A 101 4.55 6.45 8.82
C CYS A 101 3.37 6.22 9.79
N SER A 102 3.59 5.57 10.94
CA SER A 102 2.54 5.14 11.88
C SER A 102 1.43 4.29 11.24
N LEU A 103 1.71 3.59 10.14
CA LEU A 103 0.72 2.87 9.33
C LEU A 103 0.52 1.43 9.82
N ASP A 104 -0.69 1.13 10.29
CA ASP A 104 -1.09 -0.20 10.74
C ASP A 104 -1.84 -0.97 9.64
N GLU A 105 -1.64 -2.30 9.56
CA GLU A 105 -2.33 -3.14 8.58
C GLU A 105 -3.85 -3.13 8.82
N LEU A 106 -4.61 -2.80 7.78
CA LEU A 106 -6.05 -2.99 7.76
C LEU A 106 -6.39 -4.45 7.42
N ALA A 107 -7.28 -5.05 8.20
CA ALA A 107 -7.79 -6.38 7.91
C ALA A 107 -8.57 -6.39 6.59
N VAL A 108 -8.10 -7.16 5.61
CA VAL A 108 -8.77 -7.34 4.32
C VAL A 108 -9.50 -8.69 4.31
N SER A 109 -10.75 -8.69 3.88
CA SER A 109 -11.52 -9.92 3.66
C SER A 109 -11.25 -10.50 2.27
N GLY A 110 -11.26 -11.83 2.15
CA GLY A 110 -11.09 -12.52 0.88
C GLY A 110 -9.98 -13.57 0.89
N PRO A 111 -9.48 -13.97 -0.30
CA PRO A 111 -8.41 -14.96 -0.41
C PRO A 111 -7.13 -14.51 0.32
N LYS A 112 -6.46 -15.43 1.01
CA LYS A 112 -5.18 -15.14 1.68
C LYS A 112 -4.10 -14.64 0.70
N PHE A 113 -4.04 -15.19 -0.51
CA PHE A 113 -3.06 -14.78 -1.52
C PHE A 113 -3.76 -14.03 -2.64
N THR A 114 -3.16 -12.94 -3.10
CA THR A 114 -3.75 -12.01 -4.08
C THR A 114 -3.04 -12.08 -5.42
N TRP A 115 -1.81 -12.62 -5.45
CA TRP A 115 -1.04 -12.87 -6.65
C TRP A 115 -0.63 -14.34 -6.80
N SER A 116 -0.46 -14.78 -8.05
CA SER A 116 0.13 -16.07 -8.39
C SER A 116 0.90 -16.02 -9.70
N ASN A 117 1.99 -16.80 -9.78
CA ASN A 117 2.73 -17.01 -11.02
C ASN A 117 2.00 -17.90 -12.04
N ARG A 118 0.82 -18.45 -11.69
CA ARG A 118 -0.07 -19.28 -12.54
C ARG A 118 0.61 -20.51 -13.16
N ARG A 119 1.67 -21.03 -12.53
CA ARG A 119 2.33 -22.27 -12.97
C ARG A 119 1.61 -23.50 -12.39
N ASN A 120 2.00 -24.68 -12.86
CA ASN A 120 1.52 -25.96 -12.33
C ASN A 120 1.84 -26.11 -10.83
N LEU A 121 1.15 -27.01 -10.13
CA LEU A 121 1.27 -27.18 -8.67
C LEU A 121 2.72 -27.37 -8.19
N ALA A 122 3.56 -28.06 -8.96
CA ALA A 122 4.96 -28.29 -8.61
C ALA A 122 5.81 -27.00 -8.60
N ASN A 123 5.40 -25.97 -9.35
CA ASN A 123 6.10 -24.69 -9.48
C ASN A 123 5.22 -23.49 -9.09
N LEU A 124 4.08 -23.73 -8.45
CA LEU A 124 3.11 -22.71 -8.08
C LEU A 124 3.70 -21.84 -6.97
N ILE A 125 3.72 -20.53 -7.20
CA ILE A 125 4.06 -19.54 -6.20
C ILE A 125 2.84 -18.64 -6.02
N GLN A 126 2.53 -18.33 -4.77
CA GLN A 126 1.45 -17.42 -4.40
C GLN A 126 1.96 -16.42 -3.36
N GLU A 127 1.53 -15.18 -3.47
CA GLU A 127 1.92 -14.10 -2.57
C GLU A 127 0.70 -13.23 -2.24
N ARG A 128 0.69 -12.66 -1.03
CA ARG A 128 -0.23 -11.59 -0.64
C ARG A 128 0.52 -10.27 -0.73
N ILE A 129 0.24 -9.51 -1.78
CA ILE A 129 0.92 -8.24 -2.10
C ILE A 129 -0.04 -7.07 -2.26
N ASP A 130 -1.33 -7.35 -2.43
CA ASP A 130 -2.38 -6.34 -2.34
C ASP A 130 -2.73 -6.13 -0.87
N LEU A 131 -2.33 -4.98 -0.33
CA LEU A 131 -2.40 -4.65 1.09
C LEU A 131 -3.04 -3.27 1.26
N ALA A 132 -3.55 -3.03 2.48
CA ALA A 132 -4.07 -1.74 2.88
C ALA A 132 -3.59 -1.43 4.30
N PHE A 133 -3.22 -0.19 4.54
CA PHE A 133 -2.74 0.31 5.82
C PHE A 133 -3.43 1.62 6.14
N ALA A 134 -3.56 1.93 7.44
CA ALA A 134 -4.07 3.21 7.86
C ALA A 134 -3.55 3.64 9.22
N ASN A 135 -3.67 4.94 9.50
CA ASN A 135 -3.46 5.54 10.81
C ASN A 135 -4.63 6.49 11.15
N LEU A 136 -4.67 6.97 12.39
CA LEU A 136 -5.66 7.94 12.88
C LEU A 136 -5.03 9.30 13.21
N ASP A 137 -3.77 9.50 12.82
CA ASP A 137 -2.95 10.66 13.17
C ASP A 137 -3.62 12.00 12.83
#